data_AF-A0A255QPG1-F1
#
_entry.id   AF-A0A255QPG1-F1
#
_cell.length_a   1.000
_cell.length_b   1.000
_cell.length_c   1.000
_cell.angle_alpha   90.00
_cell.angle_beta   90.00
_cell.angle_gamma   90.00
#
_symmetry.space_group_name_H-M   'P 1'
#
loop_
_entity.id
_entity.type
_entity.pdbx_description
1 polymer ?
#
loop_
_entity_poly.entity_id
_entity_poly.type
_entity_poly.pdbx_seq_one_letter_code
_entity_poly.pdbx_strand_id
1 'polypeptide(L)'
;MLSQGETTSEKKLKEKLAMLFQITELQALIDLQQRSYRLLRWVADGVDRGFLSFSTAHRHSSLPGSAQEWLREHYQNIPENARPDPHEVERFCAFFTTYLTNSFDLHQAPGQRRYSPDAHCFCPMCSWLVDAPHLQTKKLSNRDKRRAHNLRITAIKHVAVDLGEPLEDQGIQSILDTRDGTVDASLIAYGFDLRKRIKGIATGPAILSLWRSFAWHESGSPNPEFELQAEMFVQAELQVRHRLTNDRH
;
A
#
# COMPACT_ATOMS: atom_id res chain seq x y z
N MET A 1 -1.25 45.05 -23.04
CA MET A 1 -1.22 43.65 -22.58
C MET A 1 0.24 43.28 -22.29
N LEU A 2 0.70 43.49 -21.06
CA LEU A 2 2.07 43.17 -20.65
C LEU A 2 2.03 41.85 -19.88
N SER A 3 2.51 40.79 -20.52
CA SER A 3 2.81 39.50 -19.89
C SER A 3 3.94 39.73 -18.88
N GLN A 4 3.64 39.67 -17.58
CA GLN A 4 4.67 39.69 -16.55
C GLN A 4 5.52 38.41 -16.69
N GLY A 5 6.79 38.58 -17.03
CA GLY A 5 7.73 37.47 -17.14
C GLY A 5 8.02 36.91 -15.75
N GLU A 6 7.75 35.62 -15.57
CA GLU A 6 8.20 34.84 -14.42
C GLU A 6 9.69 35.10 -14.18
N THR A 7 10.04 35.52 -12.96
CA THR A 7 11.42 35.85 -12.62
C THR A 7 12.28 34.58 -12.64
N THR A 8 13.52 34.66 -13.11
CA THR A 8 14.48 33.54 -13.13
C THR A 8 14.68 32.91 -11.75
N SER A 9 14.38 33.64 -10.66
CA SER A 9 14.37 33.15 -9.29
C SER A 9 13.17 32.24 -8.99
N GLU A 10 11.95 32.63 -9.37
CA GLU A 10 10.75 31.78 -9.22
C GLU A 10 10.83 30.52 -10.07
N LYS A 11 11.37 30.63 -11.29
CA LYS A 11 11.58 29.47 -12.16
C LYS A 11 12.60 28.51 -11.56
N LYS A 12 13.71 29.02 -11.01
CA LYS A 12 14.69 28.22 -10.25
C LYS A 12 14.13 27.64 -8.95
N LEU A 13 13.21 28.33 -8.27
CA LEU A 13 12.56 27.84 -7.05
C LEU A 13 11.56 26.73 -7.36
N LYS A 14 10.77 26.89 -8.43
CA LYS A 14 9.84 25.88 -8.94
C LYS A 14 10.57 24.67 -9.52
N GLU A 15 11.71 24.86 -10.19
CA GLU A 15 12.59 23.77 -10.65
C GLU A 15 13.33 23.09 -9.49
N LYS A 16 13.59 23.78 -8.36
CA LYS A 16 14.25 23.22 -7.17
C LYS A 16 13.33 22.40 -6.24
N LEU A 17 12.02 22.48 -6.38
CA LEU A 17 11.05 21.76 -5.55
C LEU A 17 10.24 20.75 -6.37
N ALA A 18 10.94 19.99 -7.21
CA ALA A 18 10.34 18.79 -7.78
C ALA A 18 10.04 17.80 -6.64
N MET A 19 8.76 17.63 -6.31
CA MET A 19 8.35 16.63 -5.34
C MET A 19 8.60 15.23 -5.89
N LEU A 20 9.00 14.29 -5.02
CA LEU A 20 9.19 12.89 -5.36
C LEU A 20 7.90 12.27 -5.90
N PHE A 21 6.75 12.75 -5.43
CA PHE A 21 5.44 12.30 -5.88
C PHE A 21 4.61 13.41 -6.53
N GLN A 22 4.00 13.07 -7.66
CA GLN A 22 2.95 13.88 -8.29
C GLN A 22 1.58 13.38 -7.84
N ILE A 23 0.67 14.30 -7.52
CA ILE A 23 -0.69 13.97 -7.02
C ILE A 23 -1.44 13.08 -8.02
N THR A 24 -1.41 13.42 -9.31
CA THR A 24 -2.10 12.68 -10.37
C THR A 24 -1.59 11.24 -10.51
N GLU A 25 -0.28 11.03 -10.40
CA GLU A 25 0.32 9.70 -10.41
C GLU A 25 -0.12 8.89 -9.19
N LEU A 26 -0.06 9.49 -7.99
CA LEU A 26 -0.49 8.82 -6.76
C LEU A 26 -1.97 8.45 -6.78
N GLN A 27 -2.83 9.33 -7.29
CA GLN A 27 -4.26 9.04 -7.45
C GLN A 27 -4.48 7.80 -8.32
N ALA A 28 -3.78 7.71 -9.46
CA ALA A 28 -3.84 6.53 -10.33
C ALA A 28 -3.32 5.27 -9.64
N LEU A 29 -2.21 5.36 -8.89
CA LEU A 29 -1.66 4.24 -8.13
C LEU A 29 -2.60 3.75 -7.01
N ILE A 30 -3.26 4.69 -6.32
CA ILE A 30 -4.22 4.38 -5.25
C ILE A 30 -5.49 3.75 -5.84
N ASP A 31 -6.05 4.27 -6.94
CA ASP A 31 -7.21 3.67 -7.61
C ASP A 31 -6.89 2.23 -8.05
N LEU A 32 -5.73 2.03 -8.68
CA LEU A 32 -5.26 0.72 -9.12
C LEU A 32 -5.08 -0.24 -7.93
N GLN A 33 -4.57 0.24 -6.80
CA GLN A 33 -4.48 -0.50 -5.54
C GLN A 33 -5.87 -0.91 -5.03
N GLN A 34 -6.81 0.02 -4.95
CA GLN A 34 -8.14 -0.23 -4.43
C GLN A 34 -8.91 -1.23 -5.29
N ARG A 35 -8.90 -1.05 -6.62
CA ARG A 35 -9.53 -1.98 -7.58
C ARG A 35 -8.91 -3.37 -7.51
N SER A 36 -7.59 -3.45 -7.47
CA SER A 36 -6.88 -4.73 -7.35
C SER A 36 -7.22 -5.46 -6.06
N TYR A 37 -7.36 -4.74 -4.95
CA TYR A 37 -7.82 -5.33 -3.68
C TYR A 37 -9.27 -5.80 -3.73
N ARG A 38 -10.17 -5.03 -4.36
CA ARG A 38 -11.56 -5.45 -4.58
C ARG A 38 -11.62 -6.72 -5.44
N LEU A 39 -10.80 -6.83 -6.49
CA LEU A 39 -10.70 -8.05 -7.28
C LEU A 39 -10.22 -9.23 -6.44
N LEU A 40 -9.18 -9.05 -5.61
CA LEU A 40 -8.68 -10.11 -4.73
C LEU A 40 -9.77 -10.61 -3.77
N ARG A 41 -10.55 -9.70 -3.18
CA ARG A 41 -11.68 -10.06 -2.31
C ARG A 41 -12.77 -10.80 -3.08
N TRP A 42 -13.08 -10.37 -4.30
CA TRP A 42 -14.06 -11.03 -5.15
C TRP A 42 -13.63 -12.45 -5.55
N VAL A 43 -12.35 -12.63 -5.91
CA VAL A 43 -11.76 -13.96 -6.18
C VAL A 43 -11.85 -14.86 -4.94
N ALA A 44 -11.52 -14.33 -3.76
CA ALA A 44 -11.60 -15.08 -2.51
C ALA A 44 -13.05 -15.48 -2.16
N ASP A 45 -14.00 -14.55 -2.28
CA ASP A 45 -15.43 -14.81 -2.11
C ASP A 45 -15.93 -15.87 -3.10
N GLY A 46 -15.38 -15.90 -4.32
CA GLY A 46 -15.69 -16.95 -5.28
C GLY A 46 -15.20 -18.34 -4.91
N VAL A 47 -14.07 -18.44 -4.22
CA VAL A 47 -13.61 -19.69 -3.62
C VAL A 47 -14.49 -20.08 -2.45
N ASP A 48 -14.80 -19.14 -1.55
CA ASP A 48 -15.66 -19.37 -0.39
C ASP A 48 -17.07 -19.86 -0.80
N ARG A 49 -17.62 -19.34 -1.92
CA ARG A 49 -18.93 -19.73 -2.47
C ARG A 49 -18.90 -20.92 -3.43
N GLY A 50 -17.72 -21.45 -3.75
CA GLY A 50 -17.55 -22.62 -4.60
C GLY A 50 -17.76 -22.41 -6.11
N PHE A 51 -17.91 -21.17 -6.59
CA PHE A 51 -17.99 -20.92 -8.04
C PHE A 51 -16.61 -20.76 -8.70
N LEU A 52 -15.55 -20.61 -7.90
CA LEU A 52 -14.16 -20.64 -8.34
C LEU A 52 -13.40 -21.72 -7.58
N SER A 53 -12.70 -22.62 -8.28
CA SER A 53 -11.85 -23.60 -7.60
C SER A 53 -10.61 -22.93 -7.01
N PHE A 54 -10.15 -23.40 -5.85
CA PHE A 54 -8.95 -22.87 -5.19
C PHE A 54 -7.72 -22.87 -6.11
N SER A 55 -7.51 -23.96 -6.87
CA SER A 55 -6.38 -24.08 -7.81
C SER A 55 -6.42 -23.01 -8.90
N THR A 56 -7.61 -22.70 -9.40
CA THR A 56 -7.82 -21.63 -10.39
C THR A 56 -7.51 -20.28 -9.76
N ALA A 57 -8.10 -19.98 -8.60
CA ALA A 57 -7.83 -18.74 -7.87
C ALA A 57 -6.33 -18.53 -7.64
N HIS A 58 -5.65 -19.53 -7.05
CA HIS A 58 -4.23 -19.48 -6.73
C HIS A 58 -3.36 -19.30 -7.98
N ARG A 59 -3.64 -20.02 -9.07
CA ARG A 59 -2.88 -19.91 -10.33
C ARG A 59 -2.96 -18.49 -10.90
N HIS A 60 -4.17 -17.94 -11.01
CA HIS A 60 -4.38 -16.64 -11.64
C HIS A 60 -4.03 -15.45 -10.72
N SER A 61 -3.91 -15.65 -9.41
CA SER A 61 -3.46 -14.61 -8.48
C SER A 61 -1.95 -14.58 -8.24
N SER A 62 -1.18 -15.53 -8.78
CA SER A 62 0.26 -15.67 -8.49
C SER A 62 1.17 -15.26 -9.65
N LEU A 63 0.68 -15.27 -10.89
CA LEU A 63 1.47 -14.99 -12.10
C LEU A 63 0.81 -13.91 -12.97
N PRO A 64 1.49 -12.81 -13.32
CA PRO A 64 0.89 -11.70 -14.07
C PRO A 64 0.26 -12.13 -15.40
N GLY A 65 0.94 -12.99 -16.18
CA GLY A 65 0.42 -13.46 -17.47
C GLY A 65 -0.85 -14.30 -17.33
N SER A 66 -0.88 -15.22 -16.36
CA SER A 66 -2.08 -16.00 -16.05
C SER A 66 -3.21 -15.13 -15.53
N ALA A 67 -2.92 -14.10 -14.73
CA ALA A 67 -3.91 -13.14 -14.28
C ALA A 67 -4.53 -12.37 -15.46
N GLN A 68 -3.70 -11.95 -16.42
CA GLN A 68 -4.12 -11.18 -17.59
C GLN A 68 -5.03 -11.98 -18.52
N GLU A 69 -4.68 -13.23 -18.81
CA GLU A 69 -5.50 -14.12 -19.65
C GLU A 69 -6.88 -14.32 -19.03
N TRP A 70 -6.92 -14.71 -17.75
CA TRP A 70 -8.17 -14.93 -17.01
C TRP A 70 -9.01 -13.66 -16.88
N LEU A 71 -8.36 -12.51 -16.62
CA LEU A 71 -9.06 -11.23 -16.50
C LEU A 71 -9.71 -10.82 -17.83
N ARG A 72 -9.07 -11.09 -18.96
CA ARG A 72 -9.63 -10.82 -20.30
C ARG A 72 -10.81 -11.73 -20.61
N GLU A 73 -10.69 -13.03 -20.32
CA GLU A 73 -11.75 -14.01 -20.54
C GLU A 73 -13.00 -13.69 -19.71
N HIS A 74 -12.82 -13.25 -18.47
CA HIS A 74 -13.92 -13.00 -17.54
C HIS A 74 -14.20 -11.51 -17.28
N TYR A 75 -13.71 -10.61 -18.13
CA TYR A 75 -13.74 -9.16 -17.91
C TYR A 75 -15.15 -8.64 -17.58
N GLN A 76 -16.17 -9.14 -18.29
CA GLN A 76 -17.56 -8.73 -18.09
C GLN A 76 -18.20 -9.30 -16.81
N ASN A 77 -17.65 -10.39 -16.27
CA ASN A 77 -18.12 -11.01 -15.03
C ASN A 77 -17.54 -10.33 -13.78
N ILE A 78 -16.46 -9.56 -13.93
CA ILE A 78 -15.81 -8.84 -12.84
C ILE A 78 -16.66 -7.61 -12.47
N PRO A 79 -16.94 -7.37 -11.17
CA PRO A 79 -17.63 -6.17 -10.70
C PRO A 79 -16.98 -4.89 -11.21
N GLU A 80 -17.77 -3.90 -11.61
CA GLU A 80 -17.28 -2.65 -12.22
C GLU A 80 -16.26 -1.92 -11.33
N ASN A 81 -16.47 -1.93 -10.01
CA ASN A 81 -15.56 -1.31 -9.04
C ASN A 81 -14.24 -2.06 -8.81
N ALA A 82 -14.09 -3.28 -9.34
CA ALA A 82 -12.89 -4.13 -9.29
C ALA A 82 -12.25 -4.30 -10.67
N ARG A 83 -12.91 -3.82 -11.72
CA ARG A 83 -12.49 -3.94 -13.12
C ARG A 83 -11.47 -2.84 -13.46
N PRO A 84 -10.33 -3.17 -14.09
CA PRO A 84 -9.39 -2.16 -14.58
C PRO A 84 -9.85 -1.50 -15.87
N ASP A 85 -9.27 -0.36 -16.22
CA ASP A 85 -9.30 0.17 -17.59
C ASP A 85 -8.74 -0.89 -18.56
N PRO A 86 -9.41 -1.17 -19.70
CA PRO A 86 -8.92 -2.11 -20.71
C PRO A 86 -7.48 -1.85 -21.18
N HIS A 87 -7.04 -0.59 -21.20
CA HIS A 87 -5.69 -0.18 -21.59
C HIS A 87 -4.65 -0.37 -20.47
N GLU A 88 -5.09 -0.56 -19.22
CA GLU A 88 -4.20 -0.73 -18.05
C GLU A 88 -4.14 -2.16 -17.52
N VAL A 89 -4.77 -3.13 -18.19
CA VAL A 89 -4.86 -4.53 -17.78
C VAL A 89 -3.51 -5.11 -17.37
N GLU A 90 -2.45 -4.84 -18.13
CA GLU A 90 -1.11 -5.38 -17.84
C GLU A 90 -0.56 -4.86 -16.50
N ARG A 91 -0.56 -3.53 -16.31
CA ARG A 91 -0.10 -2.89 -15.07
C ARG A 91 -0.94 -3.31 -13.87
N PHE A 92 -2.25 -3.41 -14.08
CA PHE A 92 -3.20 -3.86 -13.08
C PHE A 92 -2.92 -5.30 -12.66
N CYS A 93 -2.75 -6.23 -13.60
CA CYS A 93 -2.44 -7.63 -13.30
C CYS A 93 -1.09 -7.78 -12.60
N ALA A 94 -0.07 -7.02 -13.04
CA ALA A 94 1.23 -6.98 -12.38
C ALA A 94 1.09 -6.55 -10.90
N PHE A 95 0.30 -5.52 -10.62
CA PHE A 95 0.03 -5.07 -9.26
C PHE A 95 -0.79 -6.08 -8.47
N PHE A 96 -1.86 -6.61 -9.05
CA PHE A 96 -2.76 -7.57 -8.42
C PHE A 96 -2.01 -8.79 -7.89
N THR A 97 -1.11 -9.37 -8.68
CA THR A 97 -0.37 -10.58 -8.27
C THR A 97 0.59 -10.35 -7.12
N THR A 98 1.01 -9.10 -6.86
CA THR A 98 1.86 -8.80 -5.70
C THR A 98 1.13 -8.99 -4.37
N TYR A 99 -0.21 -9.03 -4.32
CA TYR A 99 -0.94 -9.13 -3.05
C TYR A 99 -0.64 -10.43 -2.27
N LEU A 100 -0.53 -11.57 -2.96
CA LEU A 100 -0.23 -12.84 -2.30
C LEU A 100 1.23 -12.93 -1.82
N THR A 101 2.13 -12.15 -2.40
CA THR A 101 3.50 -12.03 -1.91
C THR A 101 3.62 -11.03 -0.77
N ASN A 102 2.90 -9.90 -0.88
CA ASN A 102 3.04 -8.77 0.03
C ASN A 102 2.15 -8.84 1.27
N SER A 103 0.91 -9.28 1.15
CA SER A 103 -0.11 -8.92 2.15
C SER A 103 -0.99 -10.08 2.59
N PHE A 104 -1.26 -11.04 1.71
CA PHE A 104 -2.24 -12.08 1.98
C PHE A 104 -1.68 -13.48 1.69
N ASP A 105 -2.25 -14.46 2.38
CA ASP A 105 -2.13 -15.88 2.07
C ASP A 105 -3.50 -16.37 1.60
N LEU A 106 -3.51 -17.27 0.61
CA LEU A 106 -4.70 -17.98 0.18
C LEU A 106 -4.57 -19.43 0.68
N HIS A 107 -5.41 -19.82 1.64
CA HIS A 107 -5.37 -21.13 2.30
C HIS A 107 -6.48 -22.03 1.76
N GLN A 108 -6.15 -23.24 1.31
CA GLN A 108 -7.13 -24.19 0.77
C GLN A 108 -8.08 -24.73 1.85
N ALA A 109 -7.58 -24.89 3.07
CA ALA A 109 -8.35 -25.32 4.22
C ALA A 109 -8.08 -24.35 5.37
N PRO A 110 -8.77 -23.19 5.40
CA PRO A 110 -8.48 -22.11 6.34
C PRO A 110 -8.83 -22.44 7.80
N GLY A 111 -9.48 -23.59 8.03
CA GLY A 111 -9.94 -24.02 9.35
C GLY A 111 -11.14 -23.21 9.83
N GLN A 112 -11.34 -23.14 11.14
CA GLN A 112 -12.42 -22.39 11.75
C GLN A 112 -11.89 -21.23 12.59
N ARG A 113 -12.70 -20.18 12.71
CA ARG A 113 -12.46 -19.06 13.62
C ARG A 113 -13.66 -18.86 14.53
N ARG A 114 -13.39 -18.35 15.74
CA ARG A 114 -14.47 -17.85 16.60
C ARG A 114 -15.06 -16.60 15.98
N TYR A 115 -16.37 -16.61 15.84
CA TYR A 115 -17.18 -15.47 15.44
C TYR A 115 -18.07 -15.07 16.60
N SER A 116 -18.14 -13.78 16.84
CA SER A 116 -19.06 -13.14 17.78
C SER A 116 -19.60 -11.90 17.08
N PRO A 117 -20.93 -11.74 16.94
CA PRO A 117 -21.53 -10.51 16.43
C PRO A 117 -20.98 -9.31 17.20
N ASP A 118 -20.54 -8.28 16.49
CA ASP A 118 -19.98 -7.04 17.07
C ASP A 118 -18.73 -7.21 17.96
N ALA A 119 -18.13 -8.41 17.98
CA ALA A 119 -16.96 -8.76 18.78
C ALA A 119 -17.06 -8.41 20.29
N HIS A 120 -18.28 -8.25 20.81
CA HIS A 120 -18.51 -7.72 22.16
C HIS A 120 -18.40 -8.79 23.26
N CYS A 121 -18.55 -10.09 22.92
CA CYS A 121 -18.47 -11.17 23.90
C CYS A 121 -17.98 -12.51 23.29
N PHE A 122 -16.96 -13.14 23.89
CA PHE A 122 -16.38 -14.43 23.47
C PHE A 122 -16.75 -15.61 24.38
N CYS A 123 -17.88 -15.53 25.08
CA CYS A 123 -18.37 -16.65 25.89
C CYS A 123 -18.94 -17.77 24.99
N PRO A 124 -19.07 -19.00 25.51
CA PRO A 124 -19.65 -20.12 24.75
C PRO A 124 -21.09 -19.89 24.24
N MET A 125 -21.84 -18.96 24.84
CA MET A 125 -23.23 -18.65 24.44
C MET A 125 -23.30 -17.62 23.29
N CYS A 126 -22.33 -16.70 23.20
CA CYS A 126 -22.35 -15.59 22.24
C CYS A 126 -21.34 -15.76 21.10
N SER A 127 -20.53 -16.81 21.14
CA SER A 127 -19.54 -17.09 20.10
C SER A 127 -19.65 -18.52 19.57
N TRP A 128 -19.55 -18.67 18.27
CA TRP A 128 -19.56 -19.95 17.59
C TRP A 128 -18.39 -20.05 16.60
N LEU A 129 -18.09 -21.27 16.18
CA LEU A 129 -17.09 -21.52 15.15
C LEU A 129 -17.73 -21.34 13.78
N VAL A 130 -17.11 -20.51 12.95
CA VAL A 130 -17.43 -20.37 11.52
C VAL A 130 -16.19 -20.69 10.72
N ASP A 131 -16.37 -21.06 9.45
CA ASP A 131 -15.24 -21.23 8.55
C ASP A 131 -14.46 -19.92 8.42
N ALA A 132 -13.15 -20.02 8.58
CA ALA A 132 -12.28 -18.89 8.34
C ALA A 132 -12.24 -18.60 6.83
N PRO A 133 -12.09 -17.34 6.40
CA PRO A 133 -11.98 -17.02 4.98
C PRO A 133 -10.71 -17.66 4.39
N HIS A 134 -10.78 -18.08 3.12
CA HIS A 134 -9.60 -18.60 2.41
C HIS A 134 -8.50 -17.54 2.30
N LEU A 135 -8.88 -16.26 2.16
CA LEU A 135 -7.94 -15.14 2.13
C LEU A 135 -7.64 -14.63 3.53
N GLN A 136 -6.38 -14.73 3.96
CA GLN A 136 -5.93 -14.30 5.29
C GLN A 136 -4.80 -13.29 5.18
N THR A 137 -4.77 -12.31 6.09
CA THR A 137 -3.66 -11.34 6.13
C THR A 137 -2.42 -12.02 6.69
N LYS A 138 -1.27 -11.82 6.05
CA LYS A 138 0.01 -12.37 6.52
C LYS A 138 0.32 -11.91 7.94
N LYS A 139 0.88 -12.82 8.74
CA LYS A 139 1.41 -12.49 10.06
C LYS A 139 2.77 -11.81 9.92
N LEU A 140 2.93 -10.67 10.59
CA LEU A 140 4.19 -9.93 10.58
C LEU A 140 5.20 -10.54 11.55
N SER A 141 6.39 -10.88 11.05
CA SER A 141 7.52 -11.29 11.88
C SER A 141 8.35 -10.07 12.33
N ASN A 142 9.27 -10.28 13.27
CA ASN A 142 10.26 -9.26 13.65
C ASN A 142 11.17 -8.86 12.47
N ARG A 143 11.45 -9.80 11.55
CA ARG A 143 12.22 -9.52 10.33
C ARG A 143 11.48 -8.55 9.42
N ASP A 144 10.17 -8.69 9.29
CA ASP A 144 9.35 -7.79 8.47
C ASP A 144 9.30 -6.38 9.06
N LYS A 145 9.22 -6.27 10.39
CA LYS A 145 9.28 -4.98 11.09
C LYS A 145 10.63 -4.27 10.87
N ARG A 146 11.74 -5.01 10.98
CA ARG A 146 13.09 -4.48 10.68
C ARG A 146 13.23 -4.07 9.20
N ARG A 147 12.69 -4.87 8.28
CA ARG A 147 12.69 -4.52 6.85
C ARG A 147 11.87 -3.26 6.59
N ALA A 148 10.71 -3.11 7.23
CA ALA A 148 9.90 -1.89 7.14
C ALA A 148 10.63 -0.67 7.68
N HIS A 149 11.35 -0.80 8.80
CA HIS A 149 12.23 0.25 9.30
C HIS A 149 13.30 0.67 8.27
N ASN A 150 13.96 -0.29 7.63
CA ASN A 150 14.95 0.01 6.59
C ASN A 150 14.31 0.70 5.37
N LEU A 151 13.07 0.34 5.00
CA LEU A 151 12.34 1.02 3.93
C LEU A 151 12.07 2.49 4.27
N ARG A 152 11.77 2.81 5.53
CA ARG A 152 11.60 4.20 6.00
C ARG A 152 12.90 4.98 5.94
N ILE A 153 14.01 4.38 6.38
CA ILE A 153 15.36 4.98 6.24
C ILE A 153 15.63 5.28 4.77
N THR A 154 15.42 4.30 3.87
CA THR A 154 15.62 4.50 2.43
C THR A 154 14.72 5.61 1.88
N ALA A 155 13.46 5.69 2.31
CA ALA A 155 12.55 6.75 1.92
C ALA A 155 13.05 8.14 2.34
N ILE A 156 13.51 8.32 3.58
CA ILE A 156 14.11 9.58 4.05
C ILE A 156 15.38 9.90 3.25
N LYS A 157 16.25 8.91 3.01
CA LYS A 157 17.46 9.09 2.17
C LYS A 157 17.11 9.57 0.76
N HIS A 158 16.02 9.08 0.16
CA HIS A 158 15.56 9.59 -1.14
C HIS A 158 15.14 11.06 -1.09
N VAL A 159 14.43 11.49 -0.04
CA VAL A 159 14.06 12.90 0.15
C VAL A 159 15.31 13.78 0.32
N ALA A 160 16.25 13.33 1.14
CA ALA A 160 17.51 14.03 1.39
C ALA A 160 18.35 14.17 0.10
N VAL A 161 18.47 13.10 -0.69
CA VAL A 161 19.14 13.13 -2.00
C VAL A 161 18.45 14.09 -2.98
N ASP A 162 17.11 14.11 -3.00
CA ASP A 162 16.35 15.04 -3.85
C ASP A 162 16.58 16.50 -3.48
N LEU A 163 16.76 16.80 -2.18
CA LEU A 163 17.19 18.12 -1.71
C LEU A 163 18.66 18.46 -2.04
N GLY A 164 19.43 17.50 -2.57
CA GLY A 164 20.85 17.66 -2.87
C GLY A 164 21.75 17.56 -1.65
N GLU A 165 21.27 16.97 -0.56
CA GLU A 165 21.91 17.02 0.75
C GLU A 165 21.93 15.63 1.39
N PRO A 166 23.02 14.85 1.25
CA PRO A 166 23.11 13.54 1.88
C PRO A 166 23.05 13.68 3.40
N LEU A 167 22.17 12.90 4.04
CA LEU A 167 21.99 12.91 5.49
C LEU A 167 22.80 11.78 6.15
N GLU A 168 23.40 12.08 7.30
CA GLU A 168 23.98 11.07 8.18
C GLU A 168 22.88 10.26 8.89
N ASP A 169 23.22 9.04 9.31
CA ASP A 169 22.24 8.13 9.92
C ASP A 169 21.63 8.70 11.22
N GLN A 170 22.34 9.56 11.96
CA GLN A 170 21.82 10.20 13.17
C GLN A 170 20.62 11.13 12.89
N GLY A 171 20.67 11.92 11.81
CA GLY A 171 19.55 12.80 11.43
C GLY A 171 18.34 12.02 10.90
N ILE A 172 18.55 10.82 10.36
CA ILE A 172 17.44 9.95 9.96
C ILE A 172 16.75 9.39 11.20
N GLN A 173 17.54 8.99 12.20
CA GLN A 173 17.02 8.44 13.43
C GLN A 173 16.20 9.49 14.20
N SER A 174 16.64 10.76 14.29
CA SER A 174 15.87 11.80 14.97
C SER A 174 14.47 12.00 14.38
N ILE A 175 14.34 11.92 13.05
CA ILE A 175 13.02 11.95 12.37
C ILE A 175 12.18 10.74 12.80
N LEU A 176 12.76 9.55 12.78
CA LEU A 176 12.05 8.30 13.08
C LEU A 176 11.75 8.10 14.57
N ASP A 177 12.42 8.80 15.48
CA ASP A 177 12.17 8.76 16.91
C ASP A 177 10.81 9.41 17.28
N THR A 178 10.25 10.20 16.37
CA THR A 178 8.90 10.75 16.51
C THR A 178 7.85 9.86 15.84
N ARG A 179 6.64 9.84 16.41
CA ARG A 179 5.49 9.15 15.80
C ARG A 179 5.19 9.71 14.41
N ASP A 180 5.10 11.04 14.30
CA ASP A 180 4.74 11.70 13.05
C ASP A 180 5.80 11.48 11.98
N GLY A 181 7.09 11.58 12.33
CA GLY A 181 8.17 11.26 11.39
C GLY A 181 8.16 9.79 10.94
N THR A 182 7.80 8.84 11.82
CA THR A 182 7.57 7.44 11.43
C THR A 182 6.39 7.28 10.47
N VAL A 183 5.28 7.99 10.69
CA VAL A 183 4.10 7.99 9.82
C VAL A 183 4.46 8.55 8.44
N ASP A 184 5.09 9.72 8.41
CA ASP A 184 5.49 10.38 7.16
C ASP A 184 6.45 9.51 6.36
N ALA A 185 7.49 8.98 7.00
CA ALA A 185 8.44 8.09 6.35
C ALA A 185 7.79 6.79 5.85
N SER A 186 6.76 6.29 6.55
CA SER A 186 6.00 5.11 6.10
C SER A 186 5.15 5.38 4.88
N LEU A 187 4.51 6.55 4.80
CA LEU A 187 3.74 6.97 3.62
C LEU A 187 4.66 7.08 2.41
N ILE A 188 5.79 7.77 2.53
CA ILE A 188 6.77 7.89 1.44
C ILE A 188 7.29 6.52 1.00
N ALA A 189 7.68 5.66 1.95
CA ALA A 189 8.12 4.30 1.66
C ALA A 189 7.03 3.46 0.96
N TYR A 190 5.78 3.61 1.38
CA TYR A 190 4.63 2.95 0.76
C TYR A 190 4.37 3.48 -0.66
N GLY A 191 4.55 4.78 -0.91
CA GLY A 191 4.42 5.37 -2.25
C GLY A 191 5.43 4.79 -3.24
N PHE A 192 6.67 4.60 -2.79
CA PHE A 192 7.69 3.89 -3.58
C PHE A 192 7.31 2.42 -3.83
N ASP A 193 6.68 1.74 -2.87
CA ASP A 193 6.17 0.39 -3.07
C ASP A 193 5.03 0.33 -4.09
N LEU A 194 4.08 1.28 -4.07
CA LEU A 194 3.03 1.36 -5.08
C LEU A 194 3.60 1.45 -6.51
N ARG A 195 4.63 2.29 -6.72
CA ARG A 195 5.36 2.40 -8.00
C ARG A 195 6.07 1.11 -8.41
N LYS A 196 6.55 0.31 -7.45
CA LYS A 196 7.17 -0.99 -7.72
C LYS A 196 6.13 -2.03 -8.12
N ARG A 197 4.97 -2.03 -7.47
CA ARG A 197 3.92 -3.02 -7.69
C ARG A 197 3.28 -2.93 -9.07
N ILE A 198 3.17 -1.73 -9.67
CA ILE A 198 2.71 -1.61 -11.07
C ILE A 198 3.68 -2.26 -12.08
N LYS A 199 4.91 -2.60 -11.65
CA LYS A 199 5.91 -3.35 -12.43
C LYS A 199 5.98 -4.83 -12.00
N GLY A 200 5.04 -5.29 -11.16
CA GLY A 200 5.01 -6.66 -10.63
C GLY A 200 6.04 -6.93 -9.53
N ILE A 201 6.72 -5.90 -9.00
CA ILE A 201 7.76 -6.07 -7.99
C ILE A 201 7.13 -6.07 -6.60
N ALA A 202 7.25 -7.20 -5.91
CA ALA A 202 6.77 -7.40 -4.55
C ALA A 202 7.88 -7.15 -3.50
N THR A 203 7.57 -6.37 -2.47
CA THR A 203 8.49 -6.06 -1.35
C THR A 203 8.31 -7.02 -0.17
N GLY A 204 7.28 -7.87 -0.18
CA GLY A 204 6.96 -8.82 0.88
C GLY A 204 6.19 -8.21 2.05
N PRO A 205 6.04 -8.96 3.16
CA PRO A 205 5.15 -8.60 4.28
C PRO A 205 5.49 -7.30 5.01
N ALA A 206 6.71 -6.79 4.86
CA ALA A 206 7.14 -5.52 5.44
C ALA A 206 6.21 -4.35 5.10
N ILE A 207 5.55 -4.37 3.93
CA ILE A 207 4.62 -3.31 3.53
C ILE A 207 3.39 -3.24 4.44
N LEU A 208 2.97 -4.35 5.06
CA LEU A 208 1.88 -4.33 6.03
C LEU A 208 2.29 -3.56 7.29
N SER A 209 3.56 -3.63 7.68
CA SER A 209 4.09 -2.85 8.80
C SER A 209 4.12 -1.35 8.48
N LEU A 210 4.38 -0.99 7.22
CA LEU A 210 4.25 0.41 6.76
C LEU A 210 2.79 0.85 6.80
N TRP A 211 1.88 0.09 6.17
CA TRP A 211 0.44 0.39 6.14
C TRP A 211 -0.14 0.61 7.54
N ARG A 212 0.17 -0.29 8.47
CA ARG A 212 -0.31 -0.22 9.86
C ARG A 212 0.14 1.04 10.59
N SER A 213 1.22 1.69 10.19
CA SER A 213 1.67 2.90 10.89
C SER A 213 0.74 4.10 10.67
N PHE A 214 0.06 4.17 9.53
CA PHE A 214 -0.78 5.32 9.16
C PHE A 214 -2.27 4.96 9.05
N ALA A 215 -2.62 3.69 8.87
CA ALA A 215 -4.00 3.24 8.69
C ALA A 215 -4.64 2.61 9.94
N TRP A 216 -3.90 2.52 11.06
CA TRP A 216 -4.37 1.91 12.31
C TRP A 216 -4.38 2.95 13.44
N HIS A 217 -5.27 2.75 14.41
CA HIS A 217 -5.27 3.51 15.65
C HIS A 217 -4.04 3.18 16.50
N GLU A 218 -3.71 4.07 17.44
CA GLU A 218 -2.60 3.86 18.37
C GLU A 218 -2.79 2.62 19.25
N SER A 219 -4.05 2.25 19.52
CA SER A 219 -4.45 1.05 20.26
C SER A 219 -4.11 -0.26 19.54
N GLY A 220 -3.67 -0.21 18.29
CA GLY A 220 -3.30 -1.39 17.50
C GLY A 220 -4.48 -2.08 16.81
N SER A 221 -5.58 -1.35 16.55
CA SER A 221 -6.68 -1.80 15.71
C SER A 221 -6.74 -1.04 14.37
N PRO A 222 -7.23 -1.66 13.28
CA PRO A 222 -7.50 -0.94 12.03
C PRO A 222 -8.43 0.24 12.25
N ASN A 223 -8.20 1.36 11.56
CA ASN A 223 -9.15 2.47 11.50
C ASN A 223 -10.13 2.23 10.33
N PRO A 224 -11.42 1.96 10.58
CA PRO A 224 -12.40 1.67 9.54
C PRO A 224 -12.75 2.89 8.67
N GLU A 225 -12.52 4.10 9.17
CA GLU A 225 -12.76 5.36 8.46
C GLU A 225 -11.53 5.83 7.67
N PHE A 226 -10.41 5.10 7.76
CA PHE A 226 -9.20 5.48 7.06
C PHE A 226 -9.36 5.30 5.55
N GLU A 227 -9.19 6.40 4.82
CA GLU A 227 -9.08 6.41 3.37
C GLU A 227 -7.70 6.92 2.96
N LEU A 228 -6.98 6.13 2.16
CA LEU A 228 -5.69 6.54 1.64
C LEU A 228 -5.88 7.57 0.52
N GLN A 229 -5.31 8.76 0.69
CA GLN A 229 -5.39 9.87 -0.27
C GLN A 229 -3.99 10.26 -0.79
N ALA A 230 -3.90 10.80 -2.00
CA ALA A 230 -2.65 11.18 -2.64
C ALA A 230 -1.95 12.33 -1.89
N GLU A 231 -2.75 13.25 -1.36
CA GLU A 231 -2.32 14.41 -0.59
C GLU A 231 -1.51 14.00 0.64
N MET A 232 -1.84 12.85 1.26
CA MET A 232 -1.10 12.34 2.42
C MET A 232 0.37 12.09 2.12
N PHE A 233 0.71 11.58 0.93
CA PHE A 233 2.09 11.31 0.54
C PHE A 233 2.86 12.60 0.28
N VAL A 234 2.22 13.56 -0.39
CA VAL A 234 2.81 14.87 -0.67
C VAL A 234 3.05 15.63 0.63
N GLN A 235 2.08 15.62 1.54
CA GLN A 235 2.23 16.23 2.87
C GLN A 235 3.34 15.53 3.67
N ALA A 236 3.37 14.21 3.70
CA ALA A 236 4.44 13.46 4.36
C ALA A 236 5.83 13.85 3.83
N GLU A 237 5.96 13.97 2.51
CA GLU A 237 7.20 14.42 1.88
C GLU A 237 7.57 15.85 2.30
N LEU A 238 6.62 16.79 2.28
CA LEU A 238 6.85 18.17 2.74
C LEU A 238 7.30 18.22 4.21
N GLN A 239 6.68 17.43 5.08
CA GLN A 239 7.03 17.38 6.49
C GLN A 239 8.42 16.79 6.72
N VAL A 240 8.80 15.73 5.98
CA VAL A 240 10.17 15.21 6.03
C VAL A 240 11.18 16.25 5.52
N ARG A 241 10.91 16.91 4.38
CA ARG A 241 11.78 17.99 3.87
C ARG A 241 11.96 19.10 4.90
N HIS A 242 10.88 19.54 5.54
CA HIS A 242 10.90 20.58 6.56
C HIS A 242 11.78 20.23 7.76
N ARG A 243 11.66 19.00 8.28
CA ARG A 243 12.52 18.52 9.38
C ARG A 243 13.99 18.47 8.97
N LEU A 244 14.28 17.99 7.76
CA LEU A 244 15.65 17.91 7.23
C LEU A 244 16.31 19.30 7.09
N THR A 245 15.54 20.35 6.82
CA THR A 245 16.05 21.72 6.70
C THR A 245 16.14 22.44 8.05
N ASN A 246 15.23 22.16 8.99
CA ASN A 246 15.14 22.91 10.26
C ASN A 246 16.02 22.36 11.38
N ASP A 247 16.25 21.05 11.46
CA ASP A 247 17.09 20.42 12.50
C ASP A 247 18.60 20.75 12.36
N ARG A 248 18.93 21.76 11.55
CA ARG A 248 20.29 22.25 11.27
C ARG A 248 20.64 23.55 11.97
N HIS A 249 19.68 24.14 12.69
CA HIS A 249 19.85 25.34 13.50
C HIS A 249 19.73 25.00 14.97
#